data_AF-A0A4R0NUI9-F1
#
_entry.id   AF-A0A4R0NUI9-F1
#
_cell.length_a   1.000
_cell.length_b   1.000
_cell.length_c   1.000
_cell.angle_alpha   90.00
_cell.angle_beta   90.00
_cell.angle_gamma   90.00
#
_symmetry.space_group_name_H-M   'P 1'
#
loop_
_entity.id
_entity.type
_entity.pdbx_description
1 polymer ?
#
loop_
_entity_poly.entity_id
_entity_poly.type
_entity_poly.pdbx_seq_one_letter_code
_entity_poly.pdbx_strand_id
1 'polypeptide(L)' 'MRHDDHKGRSGLVEDAKAELSAMAKGGLQHPSTKPVLAGAAIGALAGALLPVVTLPFGLVAGAGYAFYNRIKR' A
#
# COMPACT_ATOMS: atom_id res chain seq x y z
N MET A 1 12.01 -37.54 8.45
CA MET A 1 13.14 -36.58 8.34
C MET A 1 12.55 -35.21 8.59
N ARG A 2 12.74 -34.65 9.79
CA ARG A 2 12.29 -33.29 10.14
C ARG A 2 13.43 -32.35 9.78
N HIS A 3 13.17 -31.40 8.88
CA HIS A 3 14.10 -30.33 8.53
C HIS A 3 13.84 -29.17 9.49
N ASP A 4 14.71 -28.99 10.48
CA ASP A 4 14.61 -27.94 11.48
C ASP A 4 15.02 -26.56 10.88
N ASP A 5 14.00 -25.80 10.46
CA ASP A 5 13.68 -24.39 10.73
C ASP A 5 14.77 -23.37 11.19
N HIS A 6 15.99 -23.38 10.65
CA HIS A 6 16.92 -22.24 10.76
C HIS A 6 16.70 -21.10 9.75
N LYS A 7 15.46 -20.90 9.26
CA LYS A 7 15.12 -19.89 8.23
C LYS A 7 14.38 -18.66 8.80
N GLY A 8 14.69 -18.21 10.02
CA GLY A 8 13.96 -17.12 10.70
C GLY A 8 14.01 -15.72 10.05
N ARG A 9 14.72 -15.53 8.93
CA ARG A 9 14.71 -14.26 8.16
C ARG A 9 15.28 -14.41 6.75
N SER A 10 16.44 -15.05 6.65
CA SER A 10 17.11 -15.33 5.37
C SER A 10 16.23 -16.17 4.46
N GLY A 11 15.49 -17.10 5.05
CA GLY A 11 14.61 -17.98 4.29
C GLY A 11 13.47 -17.30 3.57
N LEU A 12 12.78 -16.44 4.30
CA LEU A 12 11.66 -15.67 3.76
C LEU A 12 12.13 -14.70 2.68
N VAL A 13 13.31 -14.11 2.86
CA VAL A 13 13.91 -13.22 1.86
C VAL A 13 14.31 -13.99 0.59
N GLU A 14 14.94 -15.16 0.74
CA GLU A 14 15.34 -15.98 -0.41
C GLU A 14 14.12 -16.48 -1.20
N ASP A 15 13.07 -16.90 -0.49
CA ASP A 15 11.83 -17.39 -1.10
C ASP A 15 11.08 -16.24 -1.80
N ALA A 16 10.96 -15.07 -1.16
CA ALA A 16 10.36 -13.88 -1.76
C ALA A 16 11.13 -13.41 -3.00
N LYS A 17 12.46 -13.47 -2.97
CA LYS A 17 13.31 -13.11 -4.11
C LYS A 17 13.15 -14.09 -5.27
N ALA A 18 13.06 -15.39 -4.98
CA ALA A 18 12.83 -16.42 -5.98
C ALA A 18 11.47 -16.22 -6.67
N GLU A 19 10.41 -15.98 -5.89
CA GLU A 19 9.06 -15.75 -6.43
C GLU A 19 8.97 -14.42 -7.21
N LEU A 20 9.62 -13.35 -6.73
CA LEU A 20 9.69 -12.08 -7.46
C LEU A 20 10.44 -12.23 -8.79
N SER A 21 11.55 -12.99 -8.81
CA SER A 21 12.28 -13.29 -10.04
C SER A 21 11.46 -14.14 -11.00
N ALA A 22 10.67 -15.08 -10.49
CA ALA A 22 9.75 -15.89 -11.29
C ALA A 22 8.62 -15.03 -11.89
N MET A 23 8.03 -14.10 -11.13
CA MET A 23 7.06 -13.13 -11.64
C MET A 23 7.67 -12.21 -12.69
N ALA A 24 8.89 -11.73 -12.47
CA ALA A 24 9.59 -10.86 -13.43
C ALA A 24 9.87 -11.58 -14.76
N LYS A 25 10.24 -12.87 -14.71
CA LYS A 25 10.48 -13.70 -15.91
C LYS A 25 9.18 -14.15 -16.59
N GLY A 26 8.15 -14.48 -15.81
CA GLY A 26 6.86 -14.98 -16.30
C GLY A 26 5.86 -13.90 -16.73
N GLY A 27 6.09 -12.64 -16.34
CA GLY A 27 5.22 -11.52 -16.68
C GLY A 27 3.77 -11.74 -16.24
N LEU A 28 2.81 -11.24 -17.02
CA LEU A 28 1.37 -11.38 -16.74
C LEU A 28 0.85 -12.82 -16.81
N GLN A 29 1.65 -13.76 -17.36
CA GLN A 29 1.30 -15.18 -17.43
C GLN A 29 1.58 -15.92 -16.12
N HIS A 30 2.36 -15.33 -15.20
CA HIS A 30 2.59 -15.92 -13.89
C HIS A 30 1.35 -15.72 -12.99
N PRO A 31 0.82 -16.77 -12.35
CA PRO A 31 -0.44 -16.72 -11.61
C PRO A 31 -0.43 -15.71 -10.45
N SER A 32 0.73 -15.50 -9.82
CA SER A 32 0.89 -14.50 -8.74
C SER A 32 0.97 -13.04 -9.23
N THR A 33 1.16 -12.77 -10.54
CA THR A 33 1.31 -11.39 -11.04
C THR A 33 -0.01 -10.61 -11.00
N LYS A 34 -1.14 -11.28 -11.24
CA LYS A 34 -2.48 -10.65 -11.25
C LYS A 34 -2.89 -10.06 -9.90
N PRO A 35 -2.85 -10.81 -8.78
CA PRO A 35 -3.19 -10.25 -7.48
C PRO A 35 -2.21 -9.14 -7.04
N VAL A 36 -0.91 -9.27 -7.36
CA VAL A 36 0.10 -8.24 -7.06
C VAL A 36 -0.17 -6.96 -7.82
N LEU A 37 -0.51 -7.05 -9.11
CA LEU A 37 -0.84 -5.88 -9.93
C LEU A 37 -2.12 -5.17 -9.46
N ALA A 38 -3.14 -5.93 -9.06
CA ALA A 38 -4.35 -5.36 -8.48
C ALA A 38 -4.06 -4.62 -7.17
N GLY A 39 -3.25 -5.23 -6.29
CA GLY A 39 -2.78 -4.58 -5.06
C GLY A 39 -1.97 -3.31 -5.34
N ALA A 40 -1.08 -3.35 -6.34
CA ALA A 40 -0.30 -2.19 -6.75
C ALA A 40 -1.19 -1.06 -7.32
N ALA A 41 -2.20 -1.38 -8.12
CA ALA A 41 -3.14 -0.40 -8.66
C ALA A 41 -3.95 0.28 -7.54
N ILE A 42 -4.46 -0.48 -6.58
CA ILE A 42 -5.17 0.07 -5.41
C ILE A 42 -4.23 0.94 -4.58
N GLY A 43 -2.99 0.48 -4.34
CA GLY A 43 -1.98 1.24 -3.61
C GLY A 43 -1.63 2.56 -4.30
N ALA A 44 -1.50 2.56 -5.62
CA ALA A 44 -1.24 3.76 -6.41
C ALA A 44 -2.42 4.75 -6.35
N LEU A 45 -3.65 4.26 -6.49
CA LEU A 45 -4.86 5.09 -6.36
C LEU A 45 -4.98 5.67 -4.95
N ALA A 46 -4.77 4.86 -3.92
CA ALA A 46 -4.79 5.32 -2.53
C ALA A 46 -3.71 6.39 -2.29
N GLY A 47 -2.46 6.13 -2.70
CA GLY A 47 -1.35 7.08 -2.55
C GLY A 47 -1.55 8.38 -3.32
N ALA A 48 -2.21 8.34 -4.48
CA ALA A 48 -2.55 9.52 -5.26
C ALA A 48 -3.76 10.31 -4.69
N LEU A 49 -4.74 9.62 -4.10
CA LEU A 49 -5.96 10.24 -3.58
C LEU A 49 -5.83 10.73 -2.13
N LEU A 50 -5.06 10.06 -1.28
CA LEU A 50 -4.82 10.43 0.12
C LEU A 50 -4.44 11.92 0.33
N PRO A 51 -3.54 12.53 -0.50
CA PRO A 51 -3.20 13.94 -0.40
C PRO A 51 -4.37 14.87 -0.71
N VAL A 52 -5.20 14.46 -1.67
CA VAL A 52 -6.35 15.23 -2.16
C VAL A 52 -7.52 15.18 -1.20
N VAL A 53 -7.61 14.18 -0.32
CA VAL A 53 -8.67 14.13 0.70
C VAL A 53 -8.24 14.88 1.96
N THR A 54 -7.01 14.70 2.42
CA THR A 54 -6.58 15.21 3.74
C THR A 54 -6.48 16.74 3.78
N LEU A 55 -5.88 17.36 2.74
CA LEU A 55 -5.66 18.80 2.71
C LEU A 55 -6.96 19.63 2.60
N PRO A 56 -7.87 19.39 1.65
CA PRO A 56 -9.09 20.18 1.57
C PRO A 56 -10.04 19.90 2.74
N PHE A 57 -10.08 18.68 3.27
CA PHE A 57 -10.91 18.39 4.43
C PHE A 57 -10.42 19.15 5.67
N GLY A 58 -9.10 19.21 5.87
CA GLY A 58 -8.49 20.04 6.92
C GLY A 58 -8.78 21.54 6.74
N LEU A 59 -8.74 22.04 5.50
CA LEU A 59 -9.04 23.44 5.19
C LEU A 59 -10.52 23.76 5.47
N VAL A 60 -11.46 22.95 4.99
CA VAL A 60 -12.90 23.14 5.21
C VAL A 60 -13.24 23.07 6.69
N ALA A 61 -12.72 22.07 7.41
CA ALA A 61 -12.94 21.94 8.85
C ALA A 61 -12.37 23.14 9.63
N GLY A 62 -11.14 23.55 9.31
CA GLY A 62 -10.50 24.72 9.93
C GLY A 62 -11.24 26.03 9.65
N ALA A 63 -11.64 26.26 8.40
CA ALA A 63 -12.42 27.44 8.01
C ALA A 63 -13.81 27.46 8.67
N GLY A 64 -14.49 26.32 8.73
CA GLY A 64 -15.77 26.16 9.41
C GLY A 64 -15.66 26.43 10.92
N TYR A 65 -14.62 25.90 11.57
CA TYR A 65 -14.36 26.16 12.99
C TYR A 65 -14.09 27.64 13.26
N ALA A 66 -13.21 28.27 12.48
CA ALA A 66 -12.88 29.69 12.62
C ALA A 66 -14.12 30.59 12.42
N PHE A 67 -14.97 30.24 11.44
CA PHE A 67 -16.21 30.96 11.18
C PHE A 67 -17.25 30.79 12.29
N TYR A 68 -17.46 29.56 12.78
CA TYR A 68 -18.37 29.29 13.89
C TYR A 68 -17.97 30.05 15.16
N ASN A 69 -16.66 30.08 15.46
CA ASN A 69 -16.14 30.81 16.63
C ASN A 69 -16.31 32.34 16.50
N ARG A 70 -16.39 32.86 15.26
CA ARG A 70 -16.69 34.28 15.01
C ARG A 70 -18.16 34.61 15.20
N ILE A 71 -19.09 33.71 14.82
CA ILE A 71 -20.53 33.92 14.98
C ILE A 71 -20.95 33.81 16.46
N LYS A 72 -20.33 32.90 17.19
CA LYS A 72 -20.66 32.66 18.60
C LYS A 72 -20.08 33.70 19.56
N ARG A 73 -19.08 34.47 19.12
CA ARG A 73 -18.46 35.57 19.87
C ARG A 73 -19.26 36.85 19.70
#